data_AF-K9PVL9-F1
#
_entry.id   AF-K9PVL9-F1
#
_cell.length_a   1.000
_cell.length_b   1.000
_cell.length_c   1.000
_cell.angle_alpha   90.00
_cell.angle_beta   90.00
_cell.angle_gamma   90.00
#
_symmetry.space_group_name_H-M   'P 1'
#
loop_
_entity.id
_entity.type
_entity.pdbx_description
1 polymer ?
#
loop_
_entity_poly.entity_id
_entity_poly.type
_entity_poly.pdbx_seq_one_letter_code
_entity_poly.pdbx_strand_id
1 'polypeptide(L)'
;MPVKQSDFLAQNYISLESEESEQGDHLVYGVAFDLTQHSLPRLLEIKAVGRRLKFSRNFVLAWQQYALFQENSGVLQRAWSFTLTYESQGVLQTLVTRDGEIVNQICADILPHPVLYQQLREVHLWMMDQLLGKLGLRRPRGRWINAAAWSAAITLIVILALLNAGTVLSQPLLLLPLLLAIGILKWLFDKLLRHSLLQIQGLLVKQMLWGHLAGDRHKQQKGLRYLRRL
;
A
#
# COMPACT_ATOMS: atom_id res chain seq x y z
N MET A 1 18.73 -11.51 30.62
CA MET A 1 18.99 -10.55 29.51
C MET A 1 17.91 -10.73 28.46
N PRO A 2 17.11 -9.71 28.12
CA PRO A 2 16.04 -9.87 27.15
C PRO A 2 16.64 -9.99 25.75
N VAL A 3 16.29 -11.08 25.05
CA VAL A 3 16.60 -11.29 23.64
C VAL A 3 16.06 -10.09 22.86
N LYS A 4 16.97 -9.32 22.24
CA LYS A 4 16.59 -8.28 21.27
C LYS A 4 15.74 -8.94 20.20
N GLN A 5 14.45 -8.65 20.27
CA GLN A 5 13.40 -9.06 19.36
C GLN A 5 13.85 -8.73 17.94
N SER A 6 14.39 -9.72 17.24
CA SER A 6 14.67 -9.61 15.81
C SER A 6 13.33 -9.34 15.16
N ASP A 7 13.20 -8.16 14.59
CA ASP A 7 12.08 -7.80 13.76
C ASP A 7 11.85 -8.93 12.76
N PHE A 8 10.68 -9.58 12.82
CA PHE A 8 10.33 -10.70 11.95
C PHE A 8 10.20 -10.18 10.51
N LEU A 9 11.33 -10.15 9.81
CA LEU A 9 11.42 -9.72 8.43
C LEU A 9 10.71 -10.75 7.56
N ALA A 10 9.70 -10.30 6.85
CA ALA A 10 8.92 -11.11 5.92
C ALA A 10 9.81 -11.73 4.83
N GLN A 11 10.89 -11.03 4.47
CA GLN A 11 11.84 -11.44 3.43
C GLN A 11 12.53 -12.80 3.72
N ASN A 12 12.50 -13.27 4.97
CA ASN A 12 13.03 -14.58 5.33
C ASN A 12 12.13 -15.74 4.89
N TYR A 13 10.86 -15.45 4.56
CA TYR A 13 9.85 -16.44 4.24
C TYR A 13 9.12 -16.12 2.93
N ILE A 14 9.32 -14.91 2.39
CA ILE A 14 8.58 -14.40 1.24
C ILE A 14 9.57 -13.79 0.24
N SER A 15 9.53 -14.30 -0.99
CA SER A 15 10.28 -13.79 -2.12
C SER A 15 9.32 -13.41 -3.27
N LEU A 16 9.77 -12.51 -4.15
CA LEU A 16 9.06 -12.21 -5.39
C LEU A 16 9.78 -12.99 -6.49
N GLU A 17 9.05 -13.85 -7.17
CA GLU A 17 9.58 -14.64 -8.27
C GLU A 17 9.76 -13.73 -9.48
N SER A 18 11.00 -13.59 -9.94
CA SER A 18 11.35 -12.70 -11.03
C SER A 18 12.26 -13.39 -12.04
N GLU A 19 11.98 -13.18 -13.32
CA GLU A 19 12.85 -13.53 -14.43
C GLU A 19 13.56 -12.29 -14.94
N GLU A 20 14.83 -12.45 -15.28
CA GLU A 20 15.59 -11.43 -16.00
C GLU A 20 15.33 -11.63 -17.48
N SER A 21 14.60 -10.68 -18.08
CA SER A 21 14.32 -10.70 -19.51
C SER A 21 15.62 -10.55 -20.30
N GLU A 22 15.67 -11.06 -21.53
CA GLU A 22 16.80 -10.90 -22.47
C GLU A 22 17.22 -9.43 -22.69
N GLN A 23 16.35 -8.48 -22.37
CA GLN A 23 16.59 -7.03 -22.46
C GLN A 23 17.12 -6.41 -21.15
N GLY A 24 17.41 -7.22 -20.12
CA GLY A 24 17.89 -6.76 -18.80
C GLY A 24 16.80 -6.23 -17.87
N ASP A 25 15.52 -6.41 -18.21
CA ASP A 25 14.39 -6.02 -17.37
C ASP A 25 13.97 -7.17 -16.44
N HIS A 26 13.87 -6.90 -15.13
CA HIS A 26 13.33 -7.86 -14.17
C HIS A 26 11.79 -7.89 -14.21
N LEU A 27 11.24 -8.99 -14.72
CA LEU A 27 9.80 -9.24 -14.74
C LEU A 27 9.43 -10.11 -13.55
N VAL A 28 8.66 -9.55 -12.61
CA VAL A 28 8.08 -10.32 -11.50
C VAL A 28 6.81 -11.01 -12.01
N TYR A 29 6.68 -12.31 -11.78
CA TYR A 29 5.53 -13.11 -12.23
C TYR A 29 4.78 -13.83 -11.08
N GLY A 30 5.34 -13.81 -9.86
CA GLY A 30 4.76 -14.54 -8.74
C GLY A 30 5.27 -14.09 -7.38
N VAL A 31 4.65 -14.63 -6.35
CA VAL A 31 5.11 -14.53 -4.96
C VAL A 31 5.35 -15.95 -4.45
N ALA A 32 6.55 -16.22 -3.95
CA ALA A 32 6.89 -17.48 -3.32
C ALA A 32 6.94 -17.33 -1.80
N PHE A 33 6.38 -18.32 -1.12
CA PHE A 33 6.45 -18.48 0.33
C PHE A 33 7.24 -19.74 0.65
N ASP A 34 8.41 -19.56 1.24
CA ASP A 34 9.34 -20.65 1.50
C ASP A 34 9.31 -21.01 2.99
N LEU A 35 8.70 -22.16 3.28
CA LEU A 35 8.54 -22.69 4.62
C LEU A 35 9.39 -23.92 4.88
N THR A 36 9.78 -24.08 6.13
CA THR A 36 10.53 -25.21 6.67
C THR A 36 9.85 -25.67 7.95
N GLN A 37 10.22 -26.85 8.43
CA GLN A 37 9.77 -27.43 9.68
C GLN A 37 10.06 -26.50 10.88
N HIS A 38 11.07 -25.64 10.77
CA HIS A 38 11.39 -24.64 11.78
C HIS A 38 10.61 -23.33 11.63
N SER A 39 10.30 -22.89 10.40
CA SER A 39 9.61 -21.61 10.18
C SER A 39 8.10 -21.71 10.37
N LEU A 40 7.48 -22.84 10.01
CA LEU A 40 6.04 -23.07 10.15
C LEU A 40 5.52 -22.83 11.59
N PRO A 41 6.04 -23.49 12.64
CA PRO A 41 5.55 -23.27 14.01
C PRO A 41 5.80 -21.84 14.48
N ARG A 42 6.90 -21.22 14.06
CA ARG A 42 7.23 -19.83 14.40
C ARG A 42 6.23 -18.84 13.79
N LEU A 43 5.81 -19.05 12.54
CA LEU A 43 4.82 -18.21 11.88
C LEU A 43 3.43 -18.37 12.50
N LEU A 44 3.05 -19.60 12.86
CA LEU A 44 1.81 -19.88 13.59
C LEU A 44 1.79 -19.17 14.95
N GLU A 45 2.89 -19.18 15.70
CA GLU A 45 3.02 -18.46 16.98
C GLU A 45 2.89 -16.94 16.79
N ILE A 46 3.59 -16.37 15.80
CA ILE A 46 3.50 -14.93 15.48
C ILE A 46 2.06 -14.55 15.16
N LYS A 47 1.37 -15.37 14.36
CA LYS A 47 -0.04 -15.18 14.03
C LYS A 47 -0.92 -15.25 15.29
N ALA A 48 -0.73 -16.25 16.15
CA ALA A 48 -1.52 -16.44 17.36
C ALA A 48 -1.41 -15.24 18.32
N VAL A 49 -0.23 -14.61 18.40
CA VAL A 49 0.00 -13.39 19.20
C VAL A 49 -0.52 -12.12 18.50
N GLY A 50 -1.11 -12.24 17.30
CA GLY A 50 -1.65 -11.12 16.54
C GLY A 50 -0.58 -10.18 15.96
N ARG A 51 0.68 -10.65 15.87
CA ARG A 51 1.78 -9.84 15.33
C ARG A 51 1.75 -9.87 13.81
N ARG A 52 2.23 -8.78 13.19
CA ARG A 52 2.29 -8.62 11.74
C ARG A 52 3.72 -8.77 11.23
N LEU A 53 3.87 -9.29 10.02
CA LEU A 53 5.16 -9.35 9.34
C LEU A 53 5.64 -7.93 8.98
N LYS A 54 6.95 -7.69 9.18
CA LYS A 54 7.60 -6.46 8.76
C LYS A 54 8.18 -6.64 7.37
N PHE A 55 7.85 -5.73 6.46
CA PHE A 55 8.34 -5.75 5.09
C PHE A 55 9.31 -4.61 4.84
N SER A 56 10.40 -4.88 4.14
CA SER A 56 11.33 -3.84 3.72
C SER A 56 10.65 -2.87 2.75
N ARG A 57 11.13 -1.62 2.72
CA ARG A 57 10.55 -0.60 1.84
C ARG A 57 10.62 -1.01 0.37
N ASN A 58 11.75 -1.61 -0.02
CA ASN A 58 12.05 -2.03 -1.39
C ASN A 58 11.13 -3.18 -1.80
N PHE A 59 10.96 -4.19 -0.94
CA PHE A 59 10.04 -5.29 -1.19
C PHE A 59 8.61 -4.80 -1.43
N VAL A 60 8.11 -3.88 -0.58
CA VAL A 60 6.76 -3.32 -0.76
C VAL A 60 6.61 -2.57 -2.09
N LEU A 61 7.67 -1.88 -2.56
CA LEU A 61 7.62 -1.20 -3.86
C LEU A 61 7.56 -2.20 -5.01
N ALA A 62 8.40 -3.23 -4.98
CA ALA A 62 8.40 -4.29 -5.98
C ALA A 62 7.06 -5.04 -6.01
N TRP A 63 6.51 -5.36 -4.84
CA TRP A 63 5.18 -5.96 -4.70
C TRP A 63 4.07 -5.06 -5.30
N GLN A 64 4.09 -3.76 -5.00
CA GLN A 64 3.12 -2.81 -5.56
C GLN A 64 3.28 -2.66 -7.07
N GLN A 65 4.51 -2.70 -7.59
CA GLN A 65 4.78 -2.65 -9.02
C GLN A 65 4.20 -3.88 -9.72
N TYR A 66 4.54 -5.08 -9.23
CA TYR A 66 4.00 -6.33 -9.72
C TYR A 66 2.46 -6.35 -9.67
N ALA A 67 1.88 -6.09 -8.51
CA ALA A 67 0.45 -6.27 -8.31
C ALA A 67 -0.42 -5.24 -9.05
N LEU A 68 0.10 -4.04 -9.32
CA LEU A 68 -0.66 -2.95 -9.93
C LEU A 68 -0.32 -2.73 -11.41
N PHE A 69 0.92 -2.95 -11.83
CA PHE A 69 1.45 -2.56 -13.13
C PHE A 69 1.93 -3.74 -13.97
N GLN A 70 1.44 -4.97 -13.71
CA GLN A 70 1.71 -6.15 -14.55
C GLN A 70 1.51 -5.80 -16.04
N GLU A 71 2.63 -5.64 -16.73
CA GLU A 71 2.76 -5.24 -18.12
C GLU A 71 3.38 -6.44 -18.84
N ASN A 72 2.56 -7.43 -19.19
CA ASN A 72 2.96 -8.47 -20.14
C ASN A 72 2.09 -8.34 -21.39
N SER A 73 2.74 -7.82 -22.42
CA SER A 73 2.69 -8.30 -23.80
C SER A 73 1.67 -9.41 -24.08
N GLY A 74 0.49 -8.98 -24.54
CA GLY A 74 -0.23 -9.67 -25.61
C GLY A 74 -1.10 -10.88 -25.24
N VAL A 75 -0.77 -11.71 -24.24
CA VAL A 75 -1.48 -13.00 -24.10
C VAL A 75 -1.65 -13.41 -22.64
N LEU A 76 -2.93 -13.49 -22.23
CA LEU A 76 -3.52 -14.13 -21.07
C LEU A 76 -3.25 -13.57 -19.65
N GLN A 77 -4.31 -12.94 -19.13
CA GLN A 77 -4.76 -12.89 -17.73
C GLN A 77 -3.78 -12.34 -16.67
N ARG A 78 -4.00 -11.06 -16.30
CA ARG A 78 -3.47 -10.44 -15.07
C ARG A 78 -3.98 -11.22 -13.85
N ALA A 79 -3.19 -12.15 -13.35
CA ALA A 79 -3.46 -12.91 -12.13
C ALA A 79 -2.30 -12.77 -11.15
N TRP A 80 -2.61 -12.73 -9.86
CA TRP A 80 -1.62 -12.84 -8.80
C TRP A 80 -1.40 -14.32 -8.49
N SER A 81 -0.19 -14.82 -8.78
CA SER A 81 0.25 -16.15 -8.34
C SER A 81 0.91 -16.07 -6.97
N PHE A 82 0.45 -16.89 -6.04
CA PHE A 82 1.03 -17.12 -4.72
C PHE A 82 1.35 -18.60 -4.57
N THR A 83 2.62 -18.93 -4.49
CA THR A 83 3.10 -20.31 -4.34
C THR A 83 3.65 -20.50 -2.93
N LEU A 84 3.29 -21.59 -2.27
CA LEU A 84 3.87 -22.00 -1.00
C LEU A 84 4.67 -23.27 -1.20
N THR A 85 5.95 -23.19 -0.85
CA THR A 85 6.83 -24.33 -0.74
C THR A 85 7.03 -24.70 0.74
N TYR A 86 7.09 -26.00 1.03
CA TYR A 86 7.43 -26.53 2.34
C TYR A 86 8.53 -27.58 2.14
N GLU A 87 9.67 -27.42 2.81
CA GLU A 87 10.84 -28.30 2.64
C GLU A 87 11.25 -28.45 1.17
N SER A 88 11.29 -27.33 0.43
CA SER A 88 11.60 -27.25 -1.00
C SER A 88 10.61 -27.95 -1.94
N GLN A 89 9.44 -28.36 -1.43
CA GLN A 89 8.37 -28.94 -2.25
C GLN A 89 7.23 -27.94 -2.41
N GLY A 90 6.75 -27.71 -3.63
CA GLY A 90 5.55 -26.89 -3.88
C GLY A 90 4.30 -27.58 -3.33
N VAL A 91 3.68 -27.02 -2.30
CA VAL A 91 2.54 -27.65 -1.62
C VAL A 91 1.22 -26.99 -1.98
N LEU A 92 1.19 -25.65 -2.03
CA LEU A 92 -0.02 -24.90 -2.34
C LEU A 92 0.28 -23.86 -3.40
N GLN A 93 -0.67 -23.63 -4.29
CA GLN A 93 -0.65 -22.49 -5.19
C GLN A 93 -2.03 -21.85 -5.20
N THR A 94 -2.06 -20.53 -5.08
CA THR A 94 -3.28 -19.73 -5.22
C THR A 94 -3.08 -18.73 -6.34
N LEU A 95 -3.96 -18.81 -7.33
CA LEU A 95 -4.05 -17.85 -8.43
C LEU A 95 -5.29 -16.99 -8.20
N VAL A 96 -5.12 -15.68 -8.15
CA VAL A 96 -6.21 -14.72 -8.05
C VAL A 96 -6.28 -13.93 -9.34
N THR A 97 -7.30 -14.18 -10.16
CA THR A 97 -7.51 -13.42 -11.39
C THR A 97 -8.05 -12.03 -11.08
N ARG A 98 -7.92 -11.12 -12.03
CA ARG A 98 -8.47 -9.76 -11.92
C ARG A 98 -10.00 -9.74 -11.76
N ASP A 99 -10.69 -10.72 -12.32
CA ASP A 99 -12.16 -10.84 -12.22
C ASP A 99 -12.59 -11.37 -10.84
N GLY A 100 -11.61 -11.67 -9.97
CA GLY A 100 -11.85 -12.16 -8.61
C GLY A 100 -12.02 -13.68 -8.56
N GLU A 101 -11.76 -14.39 -9.66
CA GLU A 101 -11.72 -15.86 -9.62
C GLU A 101 -10.48 -16.30 -8.85
N ILE A 102 -10.67 -17.23 -7.93
CA ILE A 102 -9.61 -17.77 -7.09
C ILE A 102 -9.48 -19.25 -7.38
N VAL A 103 -8.35 -19.64 -7.96
CA VAL A 103 -8.00 -21.04 -8.18
C VAL A 103 -6.99 -21.44 -7.11
N ASN A 104 -7.29 -22.49 -6.36
CA ASN A 104 -6.39 -23.07 -5.37
C ASN A 104 -5.98 -24.46 -5.83
N GLN A 105 -4.68 -24.69 -5.94
CA GLN A 105 -4.09 -25.98 -6.24
C GLN A 105 -3.34 -26.48 -5.01
N ILE A 106 -3.46 -27.78 -4.76
CA ILE A 106 -2.91 -28.45 -3.58
C ILE A 106 -2.16 -29.67 -4.08
N CYS A 107 -0.93 -29.85 -3.61
CA CYS A 107 -0.15 -31.05 -3.91
C CYS A 107 -0.84 -32.29 -3.31
N ALA A 108 -0.97 -33.36 -4.10
CA ALA A 108 -1.62 -34.59 -3.65
C ALA A 108 -0.92 -35.21 -2.42
N ASP A 109 0.40 -35.04 -2.32
CA ASP A 109 1.23 -35.63 -1.27
C ASP A 109 0.95 -35.07 0.13
N ILE A 110 0.33 -33.88 0.22
CA ILE A 110 -0.04 -33.27 1.52
C ILE A 110 -1.41 -33.75 2.02
N LEU A 111 -2.26 -34.27 1.14
CA LEU A 111 -3.64 -34.67 1.46
C LEU A 111 -3.74 -35.76 2.54
N PRO A 112 -2.83 -36.76 2.60
CA PRO A 112 -2.81 -37.75 3.68
C PRO A 112 -2.49 -37.15 5.07
N HIS A 113 -2.00 -35.92 5.14
CA HIS A 113 -1.55 -35.27 6.37
C HIS A 113 -2.44 -34.05 6.70
N PRO A 114 -3.68 -34.26 7.19
CA PRO A 114 -4.69 -33.20 7.31
C PRO A 114 -4.28 -32.07 8.27
N VAL A 115 -3.57 -32.40 9.35
CA VAL A 115 -3.09 -31.40 10.32
C VAL A 115 -2.04 -30.49 9.69
N LEU A 116 -1.06 -31.08 8.99
CA LEU A 116 -0.01 -30.31 8.30
C LEU A 116 -0.61 -29.45 7.19
N TYR A 117 -1.51 -30.02 6.38
CA TYR A 117 -2.24 -29.27 5.36
C TYR A 117 -2.98 -28.07 5.94
N GLN A 118 -3.71 -28.25 7.04
CA GLN A 118 -4.42 -27.17 7.70
C GLN A 118 -3.47 -26.05 8.16
N GLN A 119 -2.34 -26.42 8.78
CA GLN A 119 -1.33 -25.46 9.23
C GLN A 119 -0.70 -24.68 8.06
N LEU A 120 -0.33 -25.38 6.98
CA LEU A 120 0.24 -24.75 5.78
C LEU A 120 -0.76 -23.81 5.12
N ARG A 121 -2.01 -24.25 4.94
CA ARG A 121 -3.09 -23.42 4.38
C ARG A 121 -3.35 -22.19 5.24
N GLU A 122 -3.35 -22.35 6.55
CA GLU A 122 -3.57 -21.26 7.50
C GLU A 122 -2.48 -20.18 7.37
N VAL A 123 -1.23 -20.60 7.31
CA VAL A 123 -0.09 -19.68 7.16
C VAL A 123 -0.07 -19.07 5.76
N HIS A 124 -0.35 -19.84 4.71
CA HIS A 124 -0.48 -19.36 3.32
C HIS A 124 -1.45 -18.17 3.22
N LEU A 125 -2.69 -18.37 3.66
CA LEU A 125 -3.73 -17.35 3.59
C LEU A 125 -3.40 -16.14 4.47
N TRP A 126 -2.80 -16.37 5.64
CA TRP A 126 -2.37 -15.28 6.51
C TRP A 126 -1.25 -14.44 5.88
N MET A 127 -0.25 -15.05 5.25
CA MET A 127 0.83 -14.33 4.55
C MET A 127 0.30 -13.56 3.34
N MET A 128 -0.63 -14.16 2.59
CA MET A 128 -1.35 -13.45 1.51
C MET A 128 -2.07 -12.22 2.04
N ASP A 129 -2.84 -12.33 3.13
CA ASP A 129 -3.51 -11.18 3.75
C ASP A 129 -2.52 -10.09 4.18
N GLN A 130 -1.39 -10.47 4.78
CA GLN A 130 -0.34 -9.52 5.16
C GLN A 130 0.22 -8.75 3.94
N LEU A 131 0.38 -9.41 2.80
CA LEU A 131 0.84 -8.81 1.55
C LEU A 131 -0.22 -7.93 0.87
N LEU A 132 -1.45 -8.42 0.77
CA LEU A 132 -2.57 -7.67 0.22
C LEU A 132 -2.81 -6.40 1.03
N GLY A 133 -2.66 -6.46 2.36
CA GLY A 133 -2.66 -5.29 3.24
C GLY A 133 -1.55 -4.26 2.94
N LYS A 134 -0.52 -4.58 2.14
CA LYS A 134 0.51 -3.63 1.67
C LYS A 134 0.20 -3.01 0.31
N LEU A 135 -0.84 -3.46 -0.39
CA LEU A 135 -1.28 -2.81 -1.64
C LEU A 135 -1.86 -1.42 -1.41
N GLY A 136 -2.34 -1.14 -0.19
CA GLY A 136 -2.85 0.17 0.19
C GLY A 136 -1.83 1.28 -0.07
N LEU A 137 -2.14 2.16 -1.02
CA LEU A 137 -1.46 3.44 -1.17
C LEU A 137 -1.74 4.24 0.09
N ARG A 138 -0.68 4.64 0.80
CA ARG A 138 -0.86 5.38 2.05
C ARG A 138 -1.62 6.67 1.75
N ARG A 139 -2.63 6.96 2.56
CA ARG A 139 -3.28 8.26 2.54
C ARG A 139 -2.25 9.33 2.81
N PRO A 140 -2.40 10.51 2.19
CA PRO A 140 -1.48 11.57 2.44
C PRO A 140 -1.41 11.88 3.92
N ARG A 141 -0.23 11.83 4.53
CA ARG A 141 0.01 12.48 5.81
C ARG A 141 -0.27 13.95 5.56
N GLY A 142 -1.44 14.40 6.03
CA GLY A 142 -2.00 15.74 5.82
C GLY A 142 -1.18 16.90 6.39
N ARG A 143 0.15 16.77 6.56
CA ARG A 143 1.03 17.89 6.91
C ARG A 143 1.08 18.94 5.80
N TRP A 144 1.22 18.53 4.53
CA TRP A 144 1.16 19.46 3.40
C TRP A 144 -0.24 20.03 3.19
N ILE A 145 -1.27 19.22 3.43
CA ILE A 145 -2.67 19.67 3.36
C ILE A 145 -2.94 20.72 4.45
N ASN A 146 -2.48 20.47 5.68
CA ASN A 146 -2.57 21.43 6.77
C ASN A 146 -1.76 22.69 6.47
N ALA A 147 -0.54 22.57 5.94
CA ALA A 147 0.30 23.73 5.60
C ALA A 147 -0.36 24.58 4.50
N ALA A 148 -0.92 23.96 3.47
CA ALA A 148 -1.66 24.64 2.40
C ALA A 148 -2.94 25.31 2.93
N ALA A 149 -3.70 24.61 3.78
CA ALA A 149 -4.90 25.16 4.41
C ALA A 149 -4.57 26.35 5.34
N TRP A 150 -3.49 26.26 6.12
CA TRP A 150 -3.01 27.35 6.95
C TRP A 150 -2.53 28.54 6.12
N SER A 151 -1.76 28.29 5.05
CA SER A 151 -1.31 29.33 4.13
C SER A 151 -2.50 30.06 3.52
N ALA A 152 -3.48 29.34 3.00
CA ALA A 152 -4.68 29.92 2.40
C ALA A 152 -5.49 30.75 3.42
N ALA A 153 -5.67 30.23 4.64
CA ALA A 153 -6.34 30.95 5.71
C ALA A 153 -5.61 32.26 6.08
N ILE A 154 -4.29 32.22 6.25
CA ILE A 154 -3.48 33.40 6.58
C ILE A 154 -3.54 34.43 5.44
N THR A 155 -3.38 34.00 4.19
CA THR A 155 -3.46 34.90 3.03
C THR A 155 -4.81 35.60 2.96
N LEU A 156 -5.90 34.88 3.19
CA LEU A 156 -7.24 35.47 3.20
C LEU A 156 -7.42 36.49 4.33
N ILE A 157 -6.88 36.21 5.52
CA ILE A 157 -6.90 37.15 6.67
C ILE A 157 -6.17 38.43 6.32
N VAL A 158 -4.97 38.32 5.75
CA VAL A 158 -4.17 39.48 5.33
C VAL A 158 -4.94 40.32 4.31
N ILE A 159 -5.59 39.69 3.33
CA ILE A 159 -6.41 40.38 2.33
C ILE A 159 -7.61 41.09 2.98
N LEU A 160 -8.36 40.40 3.84
CA LEU A 160 -9.52 40.98 4.54
C LEU A 160 -9.14 42.13 5.47
N ALA A 161 -8.01 42.00 6.18
CA ALA A 161 -7.47 43.03 7.06
C ALA A 161 -6.97 44.25 6.27
N LEU A 162 -6.35 44.05 5.10
CA LEU A 162 -5.94 45.14 4.21
C LEU A 162 -7.15 45.88 3.63
N LEU A 163 -8.19 45.16 3.20
CA LEU A 163 -9.41 45.74 2.65
C LEU A 163 -10.23 46.52 3.69
N ASN A 164 -10.15 46.13 4.97
CA ASN A 164 -10.94 46.70 6.06
C ASN A 164 -10.07 47.37 7.15
N ALA A 165 -8.85 47.80 6.81
CA ALA A 165 -7.89 48.30 7.79
C ALA A 165 -8.43 49.49 8.61
N GLY A 166 -9.23 50.36 7.98
CA GLY A 166 -9.83 51.53 8.64
C GLY A 166 -10.93 51.19 9.65
N THR A 167 -11.73 50.16 9.41
CA THR A 167 -12.83 49.76 10.32
C THR A 167 -12.33 48.88 11.47
N VAL A 168 -11.35 48.01 11.22
CA VAL A 168 -10.78 47.11 12.25
C VAL A 168 -10.03 47.87 13.34
N LEU A 169 -9.32 48.96 13.00
CA LEU A 169 -8.66 49.80 14.01
C LEU A 169 -9.65 50.52 14.95
N SER A 170 -10.87 50.76 14.48
CA SER A 170 -11.86 51.56 15.21
C SER A 170 -12.72 50.74 16.20
N GLN A 171 -12.82 49.42 16.02
CA GLN A 171 -13.67 48.56 16.85
C GLN A 171 -13.01 47.18 17.12
N PRO A 172 -12.22 47.06 18.21
CA PRO A 172 -11.48 45.84 18.51
C PRO A 172 -12.37 44.61 18.82
N LEU A 173 -13.64 44.82 19.20
CA LEU A 173 -14.58 43.71 19.44
C LEU A 173 -14.91 42.89 18.18
N LEU A 174 -14.73 43.45 16.97
CA LEU A 174 -14.96 42.73 15.71
C LEU A 174 -13.93 41.63 15.43
N LEU A 175 -12.84 41.56 16.20
CA LEU A 175 -11.82 40.52 16.07
C LEU A 175 -12.35 39.13 16.44
N LEU A 176 -13.31 39.03 17.36
CA LEU A 176 -13.83 37.76 17.87
C LEU A 176 -14.69 37.00 16.82
N PRO A 177 -15.68 37.62 16.15
CA PRO A 177 -16.40 36.96 15.06
C PRO A 177 -15.50 36.68 13.86
N LEU A 178 -14.47 37.50 13.61
CA LEU A 178 -13.48 37.27 12.57
C LEU A 178 -12.68 35.98 12.85
N LEU A 179 -12.19 35.79 14.08
CA LEU A 179 -11.51 34.56 14.50
C LEU A 179 -12.40 33.32 14.36
N LEU A 180 -13.69 33.44 14.70
CA LEU A 180 -14.65 32.35 14.56
C LEU A 180 -14.87 31.97 13.08
N ALA A 181 -15.06 32.98 12.22
CA ALA A 181 -15.21 32.79 10.77
C ALA A 181 -13.97 32.13 10.15
N ILE A 182 -12.77 32.51 10.61
CA ILE A 182 -11.50 31.88 10.19
C ILE A 182 -11.47 30.39 10.58
N GLY A 183 -11.88 30.06 11.81
CA GLY A 183 -11.93 28.68 12.28
C GLY A 183 -12.86 27.81 11.42
N ILE A 184 -14.05 28.33 11.11
CA ILE A 184 -15.04 27.65 10.26
C ILE A 184 -14.50 27.49 8.83
N LEU A 185 -13.91 28.54 8.27
CA LEU A 185 -13.38 28.50 6.91
C LEU A 185 -12.22 27.51 6.77
N LYS A 186 -11.30 27.50 7.74
CA LYS A 186 -10.22 26.51 7.81
C LYS A 186 -10.78 25.09 7.85
N TRP A 187 -11.79 24.84 8.69
CA TRP A 187 -12.41 23.53 8.81
C TRP A 187 -13.06 23.09 7.49
N LEU A 188 -13.78 24.01 6.82
CA LEU A 188 -14.38 23.75 5.52
C LEU A 188 -13.31 23.43 4.46
N PHE A 189 -12.23 24.22 4.43
CA PHE A 189 -11.15 24.07 3.45
C PHE A 189 -10.35 22.77 3.65
N ASP A 190 -10.05 22.40 4.90
CA ASP A 190 -9.40 21.13 5.22
C ASP A 190 -10.29 19.94 4.81
N LYS A 191 -11.60 20.02 5.08
CA LYS A 191 -12.55 18.98 4.66
C LYS A 191 -12.64 18.87 3.13
N LEU A 192 -12.71 20.01 2.43
CA LEU A 192 -12.79 20.06 0.97
C LEU A 192 -11.49 19.56 0.31
N LEU A 193 -10.33 20.00 0.81
CA LEU A 193 -9.00 19.56 0.33
C LEU A 193 -8.79 18.06 0.55
N ARG A 194 -9.20 17.52 1.69
CA ARG A 194 -9.12 16.07 1.92
C ARG A 194 -9.99 15.30 0.94
N HIS A 195 -11.19 15.79 0.63
CA HIS A 195 -12.09 15.12 -0.29
C HIS A 195 -11.58 15.20 -1.75
N SER A 196 -11.11 16.38 -2.17
CA SER A 196 -10.54 16.55 -3.50
C SER A 196 -9.23 15.79 -3.68
N LEU A 197 -8.36 15.71 -2.66
CA LEU A 197 -7.16 14.88 -2.74
C LEU A 197 -7.49 13.40 -2.93
N LEU A 198 -8.51 12.87 -2.24
CA LEU A 198 -8.92 11.48 -2.45
C LEU A 198 -9.35 11.23 -3.90
N GLN A 199 -10.09 12.16 -4.49
CA GLN A 199 -10.49 12.09 -5.90
C GLN A 199 -9.28 12.23 -6.84
N ILE A 200 -8.38 13.18 -6.60
CA ILE A 200 -7.16 13.39 -7.39
C ILE A 200 -6.23 12.18 -7.28
N GLN A 201 -6.09 11.56 -6.11
CA GLN A 201 -5.34 10.33 -5.94
C GLN A 201 -5.97 9.19 -6.74
N GLY A 202 -7.29 9.03 -6.69
CA GLY A 202 -8.00 8.06 -7.52
C GLY A 202 -7.78 8.30 -9.02
N LEU A 203 -7.82 9.57 -9.46
CA LEU A 203 -7.55 9.96 -10.84
C LEU A 203 -6.10 9.75 -11.25
N LEU A 204 -5.14 10.07 -10.38
CA LEU A 204 -3.71 9.81 -10.62
C LEU A 204 -3.46 8.32 -10.72
N VAL A 205 -3.98 7.51 -9.79
CA VAL A 205 -3.89 6.05 -9.85
C VAL A 205 -4.54 5.54 -11.14
N LYS A 206 -5.71 6.05 -11.51
CA LYS A 206 -6.38 5.70 -12.77
C LYS A 206 -5.54 6.10 -13.99
N GLN A 207 -4.90 7.27 -13.99
CA GLN A 207 -4.03 7.72 -15.08
C GLN A 207 -2.71 6.94 -15.14
N MET A 208 -2.18 6.50 -14.00
CA MET A 208 -0.98 5.67 -13.94
C MET A 208 -1.25 4.24 -14.41
N LEU A 209 -2.41 3.69 -14.08
CA LEU A 209 -2.80 2.33 -14.43
C LEU A 209 -3.40 2.22 -15.84
N TRP A 210 -4.11 3.25 -16.31
CA TRP A 210 -4.95 3.21 -17.51
C TRP A 210 -4.85 4.44 -18.42
N GLY A 211 -4.10 5.47 -18.02
CA GLY A 211 -4.06 6.75 -18.74
C GLY A 211 -2.74 6.98 -19.46
N HIS A 212 -2.50 8.23 -19.85
CA HIS A 212 -1.34 8.63 -20.64
C HIS A 212 0.02 8.36 -19.93
N LEU A 213 0.01 8.21 -18.60
CA LEU A 213 1.20 7.89 -17.81
C LEU A 213 1.50 6.38 -17.79
N ALA A 214 0.60 5.53 -18.29
CA ALA A 214 0.78 4.08 -18.32
C ALA A 214 1.88 3.66 -19.30
N GLY A 215 2.16 4.42 -20.35
CA GLY A 215 3.17 4.04 -21.36
C GLY A 215 4.64 4.27 -20.96
N ASP A 216 4.91 4.87 -19.78
CA ASP A 216 6.28 5.23 -19.36
C ASP A 216 6.56 4.69 -17.95
N ARG A 217 7.29 3.57 -17.89
CA ARG A 217 7.66 2.88 -16.64
C ARG A 217 8.33 3.82 -15.63
N HIS A 218 9.17 4.76 -16.08
CA HIS A 218 9.86 5.66 -15.17
C HIS A 218 8.90 6.67 -14.51
N LYS A 219 7.90 7.14 -15.26
CA LYS A 219 6.82 7.98 -14.70
C LYS A 219 5.93 7.20 -13.75
N GLN A 220 5.56 5.95 -14.07
CA GLN A 220 4.83 5.06 -13.16
C GLN A 220 5.57 4.87 -11.83
N GLN A 221 6.87 4.54 -11.88
CA GLN A 221 7.68 4.37 -10.68
C GLN A 221 7.77 5.65 -9.84
N LYS A 222 7.92 6.81 -10.49
CA LYS A 222 7.95 8.11 -9.80
C LYS A 222 6.63 8.40 -9.08
N GLY A 223 5.48 8.18 -9.71
CA GLY A 223 4.21 8.44 -9.05
C GLY A 223 3.82 7.39 -8.01
N LEU A 224 4.24 6.12 -8.12
CA LEU A 224 4.16 5.17 -7.01
C LEU A 224 4.95 5.66 -5.78
N ARG A 225 6.18 6.15 -6.01
CA ARG A 225 7.00 6.76 -4.95
C ARG A 225 6.33 8.02 -4.37
N TYR A 226 5.66 8.81 -5.20
CA TYR A 226 4.92 10.01 -4.80
C TYR A 226 3.67 9.68 -3.98
N LEU A 227 2.84 8.73 -4.42
CA LEU A 227 1.64 8.27 -3.73
C LEU A 227 1.94 7.65 -2.36
N ARG A 228 3.16 7.15 -2.15
CA ARG A 228 3.63 6.67 -0.83
C ARG A 228 4.23 7.77 0.05
N ARG A 229 4.68 8.88 -0.54
CA ARG A 229 5.25 10.04 0.16
C ARG A 229 4.20 11.05 0.58
N LEU A 230 3.17 11.21 -0.24
CA LEU A 230 1.91 11.81 0.18
C LEU A 230 1.56 11.13 1.49
#